data_AF-A0A7S0Q3T3-F1
#
_entry.id   AF-A0A7S0Q3T3-F1
#
_cell.length_a   1.000
_cell.length_b   1.000
_cell.length_c   1.000
_cell.angle_alpha   90.00
_cell.angle_beta   90.00
_cell.angle_gamma   90.00
#
_symmetry.space_group_name_H-M   'P 1'
#
loop_
_entity.id
_entity.type
_entity.pdbx_description
1 polymer ?
#
loop_
_entity_poly.entity_id
_entity_poly.type
_entity_poly.pdbx_seq_one_letter_code
_entity_poly.pdbx_strand_id
1 'polypeptide(L)'
;RVWVRRYVPAACRADNSSGCGLQVRFHGCGMAAPPDLGTMAFAEANSIVLLSPNVPGILNAGNNASDSCNAGSTVAGNCKEISRGCWDGYGQLSEGYVLQSAHHMQSVWRMVQHVAGLE
;
A
#
# COMPACT_ATOMS: atom_id res chain seq x y z
N ARG A 1 -5.53 -11.34 7.52
CA ARG A 1 -4.99 -10.70 6.29
C ARG A 1 -4.18 -9.48 6.73
N VAL A 2 -2.93 -9.33 6.25
CA VAL A 2 -2.11 -8.14 6.54
C VAL A 2 -2.32 -7.15 5.40
N TRP A 3 -2.81 -5.95 5.73
CA TRP A 3 -3.11 -4.90 4.74
C TRP A 3 -2.03 -3.82 4.67
N VAL A 4 -1.22 -3.70 5.72
CA VAL A 4 -0.13 -2.74 5.81
C VAL A 4 0.99 -3.34 6.67
N ARG A 5 2.23 -3.04 6.31
CA ARG A 5 3.38 -3.17 7.20
C ARG A 5 3.96 -1.77 7.42
N ARG A 6 4.43 -1.50 8.64
CA ARG A 6 5.14 -0.25 8.95
C ARG A 6 6.39 -0.52 9.76
N TYR A 7 7.40 0.32 9.54
CA TYR A 7 8.58 0.42 10.38
C TYR A 7 8.67 1.85 10.91
N VAL A 8 8.81 1.98 12.23
CA VAL A 8 8.87 3.29 12.91
C VAL A 8 10.21 3.39 13.62
N PRO A 9 11.11 4.29 13.19
CA PRO A 9 12.38 4.54 13.87
C PRO A 9 12.22 4.83 15.36
N ALA A 10 13.24 4.55 16.17
CA ALA A 10 13.23 4.88 17.60
C ALA A 10 12.96 6.37 17.85
N ALA A 11 13.61 7.24 17.06
CA ALA A 11 13.43 8.69 17.12
C ALA A 11 11.99 9.16 16.81
N CYS A 12 11.24 8.38 16.03
CA CYS A 12 9.84 8.68 15.66
C CYS A 12 8.81 8.08 16.63
N ARG A 13 9.27 7.28 17.60
CA ARG A 13 8.42 6.71 18.66
C ARG A 13 8.42 7.57 19.92
N ALA A 14 9.51 8.29 20.16
CA ALA A 14 9.64 9.18 21.30
C ALA A 14 8.92 10.51 21.01
N ASP A 15 7.89 10.80 21.81
CA ASP A 15 7.19 12.07 21.96
C ASP A 15 7.23 12.99 20.75
N ASN A 16 6.32 12.84 19.77
CA ASN A 16 5.78 13.80 18.77
C ASN A 16 6.54 15.11 18.43
N SER A 17 7.85 15.19 18.63
CA SER A 17 8.64 16.43 18.77
C SER A 17 9.71 16.52 17.70
N SER A 18 10.13 15.37 17.15
CA SER A 18 10.88 15.28 15.91
C SER A 18 9.88 15.06 14.76
N GLY A 19 9.80 16.04 13.85
CA GLY A 19 9.07 15.84 12.60
C GLY A 19 9.74 14.71 11.82
N CYS A 20 9.09 13.55 11.72
CA CYS A 20 9.61 12.42 10.97
C CYS A 20 9.21 12.49 9.50
N GLY A 21 10.14 12.10 8.62
CA GLY A 21 9.82 11.86 7.23
C GLY A 21 8.92 10.63 7.08
N LEU A 22 8.16 10.56 6.00
CA LEU A 22 7.37 9.39 5.63
C LEU A 22 7.76 8.91 4.23
N GLN A 23 8.13 7.65 4.11
CA GLN A 23 8.36 6.99 2.83
C GLN A 23 7.33 5.88 2.62
N VAL A 24 6.58 5.98 1.53
CA VAL A 24 5.66 4.91 1.09
C VAL A 24 6.41 3.98 0.14
N ARG A 25 6.41 2.69 0.45
CA ARG A 25 7.12 1.64 -0.31
C ARG A 25 6.11 0.71 -0.95
N PHE A 26 6.01 0.80 -2.28
CA PHE A 26 5.15 -0.06 -3.08
C PHE A 26 5.90 -1.34 -3.44
N HIS A 27 5.29 -2.49 -3.14
CA HIS A 27 5.78 -3.79 -3.58
C HIS A 27 5.34 -4.08 -5.03
N GLY A 28 5.93 -5.09 -5.65
CA GLY A 28 5.52 -5.56 -6.98
C GLY A 28 4.22 -6.37 -6.94
N CYS A 29 4.10 -7.38 -7.81
CA CYS A 29 3.03 -8.35 -7.71
C CYS A 29 3.33 -9.37 -6.60
N GLY A 30 2.33 -9.73 -5.82
CA GLY A 30 2.43 -10.73 -4.76
C GLY A 30 2.10 -10.14 -3.39
N MET A 31 3.11 -9.59 -2.71
CA MET A 31 2.93 -9.03 -1.36
C MET A 31 4.02 -8.04 -0.91
N ALA A 32 3.64 -7.19 0.03
CA ALA A 32 4.56 -6.36 0.78
C ALA A 32 5.50 -7.21 1.67
N ALA A 33 6.79 -7.13 1.37
CA ALA A 33 7.84 -7.65 2.22
C ALA A 33 8.20 -6.63 3.34
N PRO A 34 8.63 -7.11 4.52
CA PRO A 34 9.32 -6.26 5.48
C PRO A 34 10.52 -5.55 4.83
N PRO A 35 10.87 -4.32 5.26
CA PRO A 35 12.15 -3.72 4.85
C PRO A 35 13.32 -4.61 5.29
N ASP A 36 14.34 -4.71 4.45
CA ASP A 36 15.61 -5.34 4.81
C ASP A 36 16.37 -4.51 5.85
N LEU A 37 17.43 -5.09 6.43
CA LEU A 37 18.23 -4.45 7.49
C LEU A 37 18.86 -3.13 7.02
N GLY A 38 19.30 -3.04 5.76
CA GLY A 38 19.89 -1.81 5.22
C GLY A 38 18.86 -0.71 5.09
N THR A 39 17.67 -1.03 4.58
CA THR A 39 16.54 -0.09 4.52
C THR A 39 16.11 0.38 5.92
N MET A 40 16.05 -0.52 6.91
CA MET A 40 15.73 -0.14 8.30
C MET A 40 16.81 0.73 8.93
N ALA A 41 18.09 0.42 8.69
CA ALA A 41 19.20 1.23 9.19
C ALA A 41 19.19 2.65 8.58
N PHE A 42 18.89 2.77 7.29
CA PHE A 42 18.71 4.07 6.63
C PHE A 42 17.54 4.86 7.24
N ALA A 43 16.41 4.19 7.47
CA ALA A 43 15.25 4.80 8.10
C ALA A 43 15.53 5.29 9.54
N GLU A 44 16.25 4.51 10.34
CA GLU A 44 16.71 4.92 11.68
C GLU A 44 17.62 6.13 11.63
N ALA A 45 18.63 6.13 10.76
CA ALA A 45 19.60 7.21 10.65
C ALA A 45 18.98 8.55 10.20
N ASN A 46 17.85 8.51 9.48
CA ASN A 46 17.23 9.69 8.88
C ASN A 46 15.86 10.05 9.47
N SER A 47 15.41 9.36 10.52
CA SER A 47 14.07 9.57 11.10
C SER A 47 12.94 9.48 10.07
N ILE A 48 12.96 8.43 9.25
CA ILE A 48 11.95 8.17 8.21
C ILE A 48 11.08 6.98 8.62
N VAL A 49 9.77 7.21 8.77
CA VAL A 49 8.77 6.14 8.89
C VAL A 49 8.62 5.46 7.54
N LEU A 50 8.70 4.13 7.52
CA LEU A 50 8.45 3.35 6.32
C LEU A 50 7.05 2.77 6.38
N LEU A 51 6.22 3.13 5.41
CA LEU A 51 4.89 2.56 5.22
C LEU A 51 4.92 1.66 3.98
N SER A 52 4.59 0.39 4.14
CA SER A 52 4.47 -0.57 3.04
C SER A 52 3.01 -1.04 2.93
N PRO A 53 2.17 -0.35 2.14
CA PRO A 53 0.83 -0.80 1.80
C PRO A 53 0.85 -2.17 1.11
N ASN A 54 -0.16 -3.00 1.36
CA ASN A 54 -0.25 -4.33 0.79
C ASN A 54 -1.54 -4.52 -0.01
N VAL A 55 -1.41 -4.97 -1.26
CA VAL A 55 -2.50 -5.56 -2.03
C VAL A 55 -2.36 -7.08 -1.87
N PRO A 56 -3.20 -7.74 -1.07
CA PRO A 56 -3.00 -9.17 -0.79
C PRO A 56 -3.33 -9.99 -2.03
N GLY A 57 -2.31 -10.61 -2.63
CA GLY A 57 -2.49 -11.57 -3.71
C GLY A 57 -2.88 -12.97 -3.24
N ILE A 58 -3.06 -13.87 -4.22
CA ILE A 58 -3.44 -15.29 -4.00
C ILE A 58 -2.57 -16.02 -2.97
N LEU A 59 -1.29 -15.65 -2.85
CA LEU A 59 -0.34 -16.24 -1.89
C LEU A 59 -0.56 -15.78 -0.42
N ASN A 60 -1.44 -14.81 -0.17
CA ASN A 60 -1.66 -14.22 1.17
C ASN A 60 -3.15 -14.11 1.53
N ALA A 61 -3.86 -15.23 1.44
CA ALA A 61 -5.30 -15.35 1.67
C ALA A 61 -6.16 -14.53 0.69
N GLY A 62 -5.57 -14.17 -0.46
CA GLY A 62 -6.23 -13.56 -1.61
C GLY A 62 -6.88 -12.20 -1.34
N ASN A 63 -7.38 -11.63 -2.42
CA ASN A 63 -8.47 -10.67 -2.39
C ASN A 63 -9.62 -11.23 -3.23
N ASN A 64 -10.81 -10.65 -3.07
CA ASN A 64 -12.00 -11.00 -3.84
C ASN A 64 -12.13 -10.14 -5.10
N ALA A 65 -11.02 -9.62 -5.65
CA ALA A 65 -11.07 -8.79 -6.85
C ALA A 65 -11.59 -9.61 -8.04
N SER A 66 -11.22 -10.89 -8.16
CA SER A 66 -11.75 -11.77 -9.22
C SER A 66 -13.28 -11.94 -9.17
N ASP A 67 -13.90 -11.79 -7.99
CA ASP A 67 -15.33 -12.09 -7.79
C ASP A 67 -16.24 -10.88 -8.00
N SER A 68 -15.68 -9.66 -7.91
CA SER A 68 -16.47 -8.42 -7.81
C SER A 68 -16.01 -7.31 -8.75
N CYS A 69 -14.82 -7.43 -9.31
CA CYS A 69 -14.26 -6.39 -10.14
C CYS A 69 -14.94 -6.34 -11.50
N ASN A 70 -15.25 -5.13 -11.97
CA ASN A 70 -15.98 -4.88 -13.22
C ASN A 70 -17.34 -5.62 -13.29
N ALA A 71 -17.94 -5.95 -12.15
CA ALA A 71 -19.24 -6.63 -12.09
C ALA A 71 -20.30 -5.83 -12.88
N GLY A 72 -21.07 -6.53 -13.71
CA GLY A 72 -22.08 -5.90 -14.59
C GLY A 72 -21.54 -5.34 -15.90
N SER A 73 -20.26 -5.55 -16.24
CA SER A 73 -19.67 -5.21 -17.55
C SER A 73 -19.28 -6.44 -18.38
N THR A 74 -18.93 -6.24 -19.65
CA THR A 74 -18.39 -7.29 -20.54
C THR A 74 -17.03 -7.81 -20.12
N VAL A 75 -16.35 -7.13 -19.19
CA VAL A 75 -15.02 -7.49 -18.66
C VAL A 75 -15.09 -7.83 -17.17
N ALA A 76 -16.24 -8.26 -16.67
CA ALA A 76 -16.41 -8.73 -15.29
C ALA A 76 -15.37 -9.80 -14.94
N GLY A 77 -14.76 -9.69 -13.75
CA GLY A 77 -13.69 -10.56 -13.29
C GLY A 77 -12.32 -10.34 -13.95
N ASN A 78 -12.19 -9.38 -14.88
CA ASN A 78 -10.93 -9.08 -15.56
C ASN A 78 -9.96 -8.22 -14.72
N CYS A 79 -9.66 -8.68 -13.50
CA CYS A 79 -8.77 -8.01 -12.54
C CYS A 79 -7.69 -8.97 -12.03
N LYS A 80 -7.12 -9.72 -12.98
CA LYS A 80 -6.14 -10.79 -12.72
C LYS A 80 -4.85 -10.28 -12.07
N GLU A 81 -4.39 -9.08 -12.40
CA GLU A 81 -3.18 -8.53 -11.75
C GLU A 81 -3.49 -8.18 -10.30
N ILE A 82 -4.65 -7.58 -10.03
CA ILE A 82 -5.10 -7.29 -8.67
C ILE A 82 -5.22 -8.57 -7.85
N SER A 83 -5.82 -9.63 -8.39
CA SER A 83 -5.95 -10.92 -7.68
C SER A 83 -4.61 -11.61 -7.42
N ARG A 84 -3.58 -11.33 -8.24
CA ARG A 84 -2.19 -11.72 -8.00
C ARG A 84 -1.47 -10.82 -6.98
N GLY A 85 -2.12 -9.77 -6.49
CA GLY A 85 -1.57 -8.82 -5.53
C GLY A 85 -0.81 -7.66 -6.17
N CYS A 86 -1.01 -7.40 -7.45
CA CYS A 86 -0.40 -6.24 -8.11
C CYS A 86 -1.20 -4.95 -7.81
N TRP A 87 -0.53 -3.82 -7.99
CA TRP A 87 -1.21 -2.52 -8.06
C TRP A 87 -1.99 -2.39 -9.37
N ASP A 88 -3.03 -1.56 -9.37
CA ASP A 88 -3.81 -1.25 -10.56
C ASP A 88 -3.00 -0.36 -11.50
N GLY A 89 -2.10 -0.96 -12.28
CA GLY A 89 -1.29 -0.27 -13.28
C GLY A 89 -1.93 -0.23 -14.67
N TYR A 90 -3.04 -0.94 -14.87
CA TYR A 90 -3.68 -1.15 -16.17
C TYR A 90 -5.16 -0.71 -16.20
N GLY A 91 -5.65 -0.04 -15.16
CA GLY A 91 -7.05 0.41 -15.10
C GLY A 91 -8.06 -0.71 -14.92
N GLN A 92 -7.68 -1.80 -14.26
CA GLN A 92 -8.56 -2.95 -14.03
C GLN A 92 -9.67 -2.64 -13.02
N LEU A 93 -9.45 -1.72 -12.07
CA LEU A 93 -10.49 -1.28 -11.13
C LEU A 93 -11.32 -0.11 -11.68
N SER A 94 -10.70 0.78 -12.46
CA SER A 94 -11.36 1.94 -13.07
C SER A 94 -10.49 2.57 -14.16
N GLU A 95 -11.08 3.24 -15.14
CA GLU A 95 -10.35 4.00 -16.19
C GLU A 95 -9.46 5.11 -15.58
N GLY A 96 -9.92 5.76 -14.50
CA GLY A 96 -9.19 6.80 -13.79
C GLY A 96 -8.12 6.31 -12.81
N TYR A 97 -7.54 5.12 -13.01
CA TYR A 97 -6.66 4.46 -12.02
C TYR A 97 -5.41 5.25 -11.58
N VAL A 98 -4.96 6.19 -12.41
CA VAL A 98 -3.82 7.08 -12.10
C VAL A 98 -4.21 8.33 -11.32
N LEU A 99 -5.51 8.64 -11.23
CA LEU A 99 -6.01 9.83 -10.55
C LEU A 99 -5.95 9.64 -9.03
N GLN A 100 -5.87 10.74 -8.29
CA GLN A 100 -5.96 10.71 -6.82
C GLN A 100 -7.29 10.11 -6.33
N SER A 101 -8.34 10.19 -7.15
CA SER A 101 -9.65 9.59 -6.88
C SER A 101 -9.71 8.08 -7.12
N ALA A 102 -8.66 7.45 -7.66
CA ALA A 102 -8.62 6.02 -7.90
C ALA A 102 -8.66 5.21 -6.60
N HIS A 103 -9.24 4.01 -6.65
CA HIS A 103 -9.43 3.15 -5.48
C HIS A 103 -8.14 2.89 -4.67
N HIS A 104 -7.05 2.52 -5.34
CA HIS A 104 -5.77 2.31 -4.66
C HIS A 104 -5.15 3.61 -4.16
N MET A 105 -5.22 4.70 -4.93
CA MET A 105 -4.68 5.99 -4.52
C MET A 105 -5.38 6.55 -3.28
N GLN A 106 -6.71 6.52 -3.26
CA GLN A 106 -7.50 6.93 -2.08
C GLN A 106 -7.19 6.06 -0.87
N SER A 107 -7.04 4.75 -1.05
CA SER A 107 -6.75 3.82 0.06
C SER A 107 -5.38 4.10 0.67
N VAL A 108 -4.36 4.28 -0.18
CA VAL A 108 -3.00 4.64 0.25
C VAL A 108 -2.99 6.02 0.91
N TRP A 109 -3.71 6.99 0.35
CA TRP A 109 -3.80 8.34 0.91
C TRP A 109 -4.40 8.32 2.31
N ARG A 110 -5.47 7.55 2.55
CA ARG A 110 -6.04 7.38 3.91
C ARG A 110 -5.05 6.77 4.89
N MET A 111 -4.19 5.86 4.44
CA MET A 111 -3.11 5.33 5.29
C MET A 111 -2.06 6.40 5.61
N VAL A 112 -1.69 7.21 4.62
CA VAL A 112 -0.77 8.35 4.80
C VAL A 112 -1.35 9.36 5.78
N GLN A 113 -2.61 9.75 5.61
CA GLN A 113 -3.33 10.66 6.51
C GLN A 113 -3.30 10.16 7.95
N HIS A 114 -3.64 8.88 8.16
CA HIS A 114 -3.62 8.28 9.48
C HIS A 114 -2.22 8.25 10.12
N VAL A 115 -1.17 7.95 9.35
CA VAL A 115 0.20 7.92 9.86
C VAL A 115 0.76 9.32 10.12
N ALA A 116 0.38 10.30 9.30
CA ALA A 116 0.85 11.67 9.39
C ALA A 116 0.00 12.56 10.32
N GLY A 117 -1.11 12.05 10.86
CA GLY A 117 -2.03 12.85 11.69
C GLY A 117 -2.75 13.96 10.90
N LEU A 118 -2.98 13.75 9.60
CA LEU A 118 -3.68 14.68 8.72
C LEU A 118 -5.16 14.26 8.63
N GLU A 119 -6.02 14.84 9.47
CA GLU A 119 -7.48 14.69 9.37
C GLU A 119 -8.11 15.82 8.55
#